data_AF-A0A8K0PPB9-F1
#
_entry.id   AF-A0A8K0PPB9-F1
#
_cell.length_a   1.000
_cell.length_b   1.000
_cell.length_c   1.000
_cell.angle_alpha   90.00
_cell.angle_beta   90.00
_cell.angle_gamma   90.00
#
_symmetry.space_group_name_H-M   'P 1'
#
loop_
_entity.id
_entity.type
_entity.pdbx_description
1 polymer ?
#
loop_
_entity_poly.entity_id
_entity_poly.type
_entity_poly.pdbx_seq_one_letter_code
_entity_poly.pdbx_strand_id
1 'polypeptide(L)'
;FTASAMAFIWPKVFFDFLTKRMDVLISPIPYLQVINLFLATLVLAWEWPMQSITGSPIQQCLLYRLILLPPISAASCLMYQGGDVAIYYLISFTIYWWAYTTGERRVT
;
A
#
# COMPACT_ATOMS: atom_id res chain seq x y z
N PHE A 1 0.73 -6.85 5.56
CA PHE A 1 -0.22 -7.78 6.21
C PHE A 1 -0.11 -7.72 7.74
N THR A 2 1.07 -7.91 8.32
CA THR A 2 1.30 -7.88 9.79
C THR A 2 0.92 -6.55 10.45
N ALA A 3 1.22 -5.40 9.82
CA ALA A 3 0.83 -4.07 10.33
C ALA A 3 -0.70 -3.87 10.42
N SER A 4 -1.46 -4.40 9.46
CA SER A 4 -2.93 -4.30 9.47
C SER A 4 -3.57 -5.16 10.56
N ALA A 5 -3.01 -6.35 10.83
CA ALA A 5 -3.51 -7.25 11.86
C ALA A 5 -3.35 -6.66 13.28
N MET A 6 -2.18 -6.09 13.57
CA MET A 6 -1.88 -5.51 14.88
C MET A 6 -2.67 -4.19 15.12
N ALA A 7 -3.07 -3.49 14.04
CA ALA A 7 -3.92 -2.31 14.12
C ALA A 7 -5.41 -2.59 14.44
N PHE A 8 -5.87 -3.84 14.33
CA PHE A 8 -7.17 -4.24 14.89
C PHE A 8 -7.12 -4.36 16.41
N ILE A 9 -5.97 -4.76 16.96
CA ILE A 9 -5.77 -4.94 18.40
C ILE A 9 -5.56 -3.60 19.10
N TRP A 10 -4.80 -2.69 18.46
CA TRP A 10 -4.56 -1.35 18.99
C TRP A 10 -4.81 -0.25 17.94
N PRO A 11 -6.08 0.15 17.75
CA PRO A 11 -6.47 1.14 16.76
C PRO A 11 -5.96 2.54 17.14
N LYS A 12 -4.93 3.03 16.45
CA LYS A 12 -4.43 4.41 16.60
C LYS A 12 -4.09 5.06 15.26
N VAL A 13 -4.52 6.31 15.08
CA VAL A 13 -4.12 7.15 13.94
C VAL A 13 -2.70 7.65 14.20
N PHE A 14 -1.87 7.74 13.18
CA PHE A 14 -0.53 8.32 13.31
C PHE A 14 -0.58 9.77 13.82
N PHE A 15 -1.53 10.57 13.32
CA PHE A 15 -1.72 11.98 13.69
C PHE A 15 -2.57 12.22 14.94
N ASP A 16 -2.77 11.21 15.78
CA ASP A 16 -3.56 11.31 17.01
C ASP A 16 -2.99 12.34 18.03
N PHE A 17 -1.72 12.73 17.88
CA PHE A 17 -1.10 13.81 18.65
C PHE A 17 -1.47 15.22 18.15
N LEU A 18 -1.84 15.37 16.87
CA LEU A 18 -2.14 16.66 16.25
C LEU A 18 -3.64 16.95 16.23
N THR A 19 -4.47 15.92 16.00
CA THR A 19 -5.94 16.08 15.99
C THR A 19 -6.67 14.78 16.34
N LYS A 20 -7.69 14.89 17.19
CA LYS A 20 -8.58 13.77 17.58
C LYS A 20 -9.72 13.52 16.60
N ARG A 21 -9.93 14.42 15.61
CA ARG A 21 -11.05 14.29 14.66
C ARG A 21 -10.92 13.07 13.74
N MET A 22 -9.71 12.57 13.54
CA MET A 22 -9.43 11.42 12.68
C MET A 22 -9.69 10.07 13.38
N ASP A 23 -9.90 10.06 14.70
CA ASP A 23 -10.15 8.81 15.44
C ASP A 23 -11.44 8.12 15.02
N VAL A 24 -12.41 8.89 14.51
CA VAL A 24 -13.67 8.38 13.92
C VAL A 24 -13.42 7.40 12.78
N LEU A 25 -12.28 7.53 12.11
CA LEU A 25 -11.89 6.70 10.95
C LEU A 25 -11.36 5.32 11.36
N ILE A 26 -11.08 5.11 12.65
CA ILE A 26 -10.48 3.90 13.22
C ILE A 26 -11.38 3.27 14.31
N SER A 27 -12.12 4.09 15.06
CA SER A 27 -13.13 3.67 16.06
C SER A 27 -14.40 4.51 15.91
N PRO A 28 -15.62 3.94 16.03
CA PRO A 28 -15.95 2.57 16.43
C PRO A 28 -15.91 1.55 15.27
N ILE A 29 -15.89 2.01 14.02
CA ILE A 29 -15.86 1.15 12.84
C ILE A 29 -14.46 1.24 12.22
N PRO A 30 -13.74 0.12 12.03
CA PRO A 30 -12.34 0.11 11.61
C PRO A 30 -12.18 0.29 10.09
N TYR A 31 -12.63 1.42 9.55
CA TYR A 31 -12.58 1.70 8.10
C TYR A 31 -11.14 1.66 7.56
N LEU A 32 -10.21 2.33 8.23
CA LEU A 32 -8.80 2.40 7.84
C LEU A 32 -8.13 1.03 7.80
N GLN A 33 -8.38 0.18 8.80
CA GLN A 33 -7.77 -1.15 8.88
C GLN A 33 -8.30 -2.07 7.79
N VAL A 34 -9.60 -2.01 7.49
CA VAL A 34 -10.20 -2.80 6.41
C VAL A 34 -9.67 -2.37 5.06
N ILE A 35 -9.60 -1.06 4.79
CA ILE A 35 -9.04 -0.52 3.54
C ILE A 35 -7.57 -0.93 3.40
N ASN A 36 -6.77 -0.77 4.45
CA ASN A 36 -5.34 -1.10 4.37
C ASN A 36 -5.12 -2.62 4.26
N LEU A 37 -5.93 -3.45 4.91
CA LEU A 37 -5.88 -4.91 4.76
C LEU A 37 -6.22 -5.32 3.32
N PHE A 38 -7.26 -4.74 2.74
CA PHE A 38 -7.67 -5.00 1.37
C PHE A 38 -6.58 -4.58 0.37
N LEU A 39 -6.06 -3.37 0.49
CA LEU A 39 -4.98 -2.85 -0.36
C LEU A 39 -3.70 -3.68 -0.24
N ALA A 40 -3.29 -4.05 0.99
CA ALA A 40 -2.13 -4.90 1.21
C ALA A 40 -2.31 -6.30 0.59
N THR A 41 -3.53 -6.84 0.63
CA THR A 41 -3.86 -8.13 0.01
C THR A 41 -3.84 -8.03 -1.51
N LEU A 42 -4.35 -6.94 -2.09
CA LEU A 42 -4.27 -6.68 -3.53
C LEU A 42 -2.83 -6.60 -4.02
N VAL A 43 -1.97 -5.85 -3.32
CA VAL A 43 -0.54 -5.74 -3.67
C VAL A 43 0.14 -7.10 -3.58
N LEU A 44 -0.15 -7.86 -2.51
CA LEU A 44 0.41 -9.20 -2.36
C LEU A 44 -0.05 -10.14 -3.47
N ALA A 45 -1.35 -10.13 -3.82
CA ALA A 45 -1.89 -10.92 -4.92
C ALA A 45 -1.28 -10.51 -6.28
N TRP A 46 -0.91 -9.25 -6.45
CA TRP A 46 -0.31 -8.72 -7.68
C TRP A 46 1.18 -9.03 -7.84
N GLU A 47 1.94 -8.88 -6.75
CA GLU A 47 3.36 -9.18 -6.69
C GLU A 47 3.61 -10.70 -6.70
N TRP A 48 2.67 -11.49 -6.18
CA TRP A 48 2.81 -12.94 -6.17
C TRP A 48 2.58 -13.52 -7.57
N PRO A 49 3.56 -14.28 -8.13
CA PRO A 49 3.39 -14.96 -9.40
C PRO A 49 2.52 -16.22 -9.21
N MET A 50 1.21 -16.03 -9.01
CA MET A 50 0.24 -17.12 -9.07
C MET A 50 0.26 -17.71 -10.49
N GLN A 51 0.44 -19.02 -10.61
CA GLN A 51 0.51 -19.73 -11.91
C GLN A 51 -0.67 -19.40 -12.86
N SER A 52 -1.81 -18.97 -12.32
CA SER A 52 -3.01 -18.60 -13.09
C SER A 52 -3.01 -17.16 -13.66
N ILE A 53 -2.16 -16.25 -13.15
CA ILE A 53 -2.16 -14.81 -13.50
C ILE A 53 -0.83 -14.38 -14.15
N THR A 54 0.20 -15.21 -14.00
CA THR A 54 1.54 -15.03 -14.59
C THR A 54 1.47 -14.73 -16.08
N GLY A 55 2.01 -13.58 -16.47
CA GLY A 55 2.09 -13.15 -17.87
C GLY A 55 0.90 -12.32 -18.36
N SER A 56 -0.08 -12.02 -17.51
CA SER A 56 -1.12 -11.05 -17.85
C SER A 56 -0.49 -9.66 -18.10
N PRO A 57 -0.98 -8.89 -19.09
CA PRO A 57 -0.44 -7.57 -19.41
C PRO A 57 -0.53 -6.64 -18.20
N ILE A 58 -1.55 -6.82 -17.36
CA ILE A 58 -1.75 -6.00 -16.17
C ILE A 58 -0.63 -6.24 -15.14
N GLN A 59 -0.24 -7.49 -14.90
CA GLN A 59 0.88 -7.80 -14.02
C GLN A 59 2.24 -7.35 -14.60
N GLN A 60 2.38 -7.27 -15.93
CA GLN A 60 3.61 -6.83 -16.58
C GLN A 60 3.74 -5.30 -16.66
N CYS A 61 2.63 -4.57 -16.77
CA CYS A 61 2.63 -3.13 -16.89
C CYS A 61 3.17 -2.45 -15.63
N LEU A 62 4.22 -1.64 -15.81
CA LEU A 62 4.83 -0.87 -14.75
C LEU A 62 3.95 0.31 -14.29
N LEU A 63 3.20 0.91 -15.22
CA LEU A 63 2.33 2.07 -14.94
C LEU A 63 1.30 1.79 -13.83
N TYR A 64 0.70 0.59 -13.82
CA TYR A 64 -0.28 0.21 -12.79
C TYR A 64 0.35 0.18 -11.39
N ARG A 65 1.60 -0.27 -11.26
CA ARG A 65 2.33 -0.26 -9.98
C ARG A 65 2.55 1.18 -9.50
N LEU A 66 2.91 2.06 -10.43
CA LEU A 66 3.18 3.46 -10.16
C LEU A 66 1.94 4.23 -9.67
N ILE A 67 0.76 3.90 -10.19
CA ILE A 67 -0.51 4.51 -9.77
C ILE A 67 -0.99 3.96 -8.42
N LEU A 68 -0.81 2.66 -8.17
CA LEU A 68 -1.33 1.99 -6.98
C LEU A 68 -0.44 2.17 -5.74
N LEU A 69 0.89 2.27 -5.88
CA LEU A 69 1.78 2.35 -4.72
C LEU A 69 1.60 3.63 -3.86
N PRO A 70 1.44 4.84 -4.44
CA PRO A 70 1.24 6.06 -3.64
C PRO A 70 0.01 6.05 -2.73
N PRO A 71 -1.21 5.70 -3.18
CA PRO A 71 -2.38 5.68 -2.30
C PRO A 71 -2.27 4.62 -1.20
N ILE A 72 -1.58 3.50 -1.47
CA ILE A 72 -1.37 2.42 -0.49
C ILE A 72 -0.37 2.83 0.58
N SER A 73 0.72 3.51 0.18
CA SER A 73 1.66 4.11 1.10
C SER A 73 0.98 5.16 1.99
N ALA A 74 0.16 6.03 1.42
CA ALA A 74 -0.59 7.04 2.17
C ALA A 74 -1.56 6.41 3.18
N ALA A 75 -2.31 5.37 2.79
CA ALA A 75 -3.21 4.64 3.68
C ALA A 75 -2.46 3.97 4.84
N SER A 76 -1.28 3.39 4.57
CA SER A 76 -0.42 2.80 5.61
C SER A 76 0.17 3.85 6.55
N CYS A 77 0.52 5.04 6.03
CA CYS A 77 1.08 6.14 6.81
C CYS A 77 0.09 6.72 7.84
N LEU A 78 -1.21 6.71 7.52
CA LEU A 78 -2.25 7.18 8.44
C LEU A 78 -2.43 6.26 9.66
N MET A 79 -1.99 5.01 9.58
CA MET A 79 -2.05 4.05 10.68
C MET A 79 -0.80 4.15 11.53
N TYR A 80 -0.94 4.28 12.86
CA TYR A 80 0.20 4.41 13.77
C TYR A 80 1.22 3.27 13.65
N GLN A 81 0.73 2.05 13.42
CA GLN A 81 1.56 0.84 13.31
C GLN A 81 2.04 0.55 11.87
N GLY A 82 1.65 1.39 10.90
CA GLY A 82 1.93 1.21 9.48
C GLY A 82 3.16 1.98 8.98
N GLY A 83 3.92 2.64 9.88
CA GLY A 83 5.05 3.49 9.51
C GLY A 83 6.11 2.78 8.66
N ASP A 84 6.59 1.62 9.11
CA ASP A 84 7.61 0.85 8.39
C ASP A 84 7.12 0.43 6.99
N VAL A 85 5.87 -0.02 6.92
CA VAL A 85 5.22 -0.46 5.68
C VAL A 85 5.06 0.70 4.69
N ALA A 86 4.68 1.88 5.19
CA ALA A 86 4.55 3.08 4.37
C ALA A 86 5.89 3.49 3.74
N ILE A 87 6.98 3.39 4.50
CA ILE A 87 8.34 3.65 4.01
C ILE A 87 8.74 2.66 2.93
N TYR A 88 8.49 1.35 3.13
CA TYR A 88 8.79 0.35 2.09
C TYR A 88 8.03 0.63 0.80
N TYR A 89 6.74 0.98 0.88
CA TYR A 89 5.98 1.35 -0.32
C TYR A 89 6.47 2.63 -0.99
N LEU A 90 6.99 3.62 -0.25
CA LEU A 90 7.63 4.81 -0.83
C LEU A 90 8.94 4.47 -1.55
N ILE A 91 9.76 3.60 -0.95
CA ILE A 91 11.01 3.15 -1.58
C ILE A 91 10.68 2.38 -2.87
N SER A 92 9.72 1.46 -2.82
CA SER A 92 9.23 0.74 -4.00
C SER A 92 8.75 1.71 -5.08
N PHE A 93 7.91 2.68 -4.72
CA PHE A 93 7.44 3.70 -5.67
C PHE A 93 8.61 4.46 -6.30
N THR A 94 9.60 4.89 -5.52
CA THR A 94 10.77 5.61 -6.02
C THR A 94 11.57 4.77 -7.02
N ILE A 95 11.79 3.49 -6.71
CA ILE A 95 12.51 2.56 -7.60
C ILE A 95 11.71 2.31 -8.88
N TYR A 96 10.39 2.07 -8.79
CA TYR A 96 9.55 1.87 -9.97
C TYR A 96 9.41 3.14 -10.81
N TRP A 97 9.37 4.31 -10.18
CA TRP A 97 9.39 5.60 -10.87
C TRP A 97 10.71 5.79 -11.63
N TRP A 98 11.83 5.45 -10.99
CA TRP A 98 13.12 5.49 -11.65
C TRP A 98 13.21 4.49 -12.82
N ALA A 99 12.69 3.28 -12.64
CA ALA A 99 12.62 2.28 -13.72
C ALA A 99 11.75 2.77 -14.89
N TYR A 100 10.60 3.39 -14.60
CA TYR A 100 9.68 3.93 -15.61
C TYR A 100 10.33 5.05 -16.43
N THR A 101 11.03 5.96 -15.77
CA THR A 101 11.74 7.07 -16.42
C THR A 101 12.99 6.61 -17.18
N THR A 102 13.65 5.53 -16.75
CA THR A 102 14.92 5.07 -17.33
C THR A 102 14.74 4.14 -18.53
N GLY A 103 13.68 3.31 -18.62
CA GLY A 103 13.68 2.37 -19.74
C GLY A 103 12.56 1.36 -19.88
N GLU A 104 11.32 1.80 -20.09
CA GLU A 104 10.35 0.99 -20.83
C GLU A 104 10.55 1.08 -22.37
N ARG A 105 11.61 1.76 -22.85
CA ARG A 105 11.95 1.92 -24.29
C ARG A 105 12.71 0.75 -24.95
N ARG A 106 12.76 -0.45 -24.37
CA ARG A 106 13.53 -1.57 -24.96
C ARG A 106 12.88 -2.96 -24.90
N VAL A 107 11.56 -3.04 -25.08
CA VAL A 107 10.94 -4.28 -25.57
C VAL A 107 9.78 -3.94 -26.52
N THR A 108 10.12 -3.30 -27.64
CA THR A 108 9.33 -3.30 -28.88
C THR A 108 10.30 -3.47 -30.03
#